data_AF-A0A9X2N937-F1
#
_entry.id   AF-A0A9X2N937-F1
#
_cell.length_a   1.000
_cell.length_b   1.000
_cell.length_c   1.000
_cell.angle_alpha   90.00
_cell.angle_beta   90.00
_cell.angle_gamma   90.00
#
_symmetry.space_group_name_H-M   'P 1'
#
loop_
_entity.id
_entity.type
_entity.pdbx_description
1 polymer ?
#
loop_
_entity_poly.entity_id
_entity_poly.type
_entity_poly.pdbx_seq_one_letter_code
_entity_poly.pdbx_strand_id
1 'polypeptide(L)'
;MLALNWFLAVPSGDVAADPVFDGTATRDLLLGAGMRAALSLPLPAPHEQCEGVLTVLHERPGHQLTGPARDRLDALTRSAGWWLHTHREDRVLAALADLHRRGVAATA
;
A
#
# COMPACT_ATOMS: atom_id res chain seq x y z
N MET A 1 -16.74 18.85 -7.29
CA MET A 1 -16.60 17.61 -6.50
C MET A 1 -15.75 16.65 -7.31
N LEU A 2 -14.42 16.69 -7.13
CA LEU A 2 -13.49 15.80 -7.84
C LEU A 2 -13.70 14.38 -7.29
N ALA A 3 -14.11 13.45 -8.14
CA ALA A 3 -14.04 12.03 -7.81
C ALA A 3 -12.58 11.69 -7.54
N LEU A 4 -12.21 11.56 -6.26
CA LEU A 4 -10.91 11.04 -5.85
C LEU A 4 -10.84 9.62 -6.39
N ASN A 5 -10.10 9.43 -7.47
CA ASN A 5 -9.80 8.11 -8.00
C ASN A 5 -8.79 7.48 -7.04
N TRP A 6 -9.29 6.73 -6.06
CA TRP A 6 -8.55 6.09 -4.98
C TRP A 6 -7.45 5.13 -5.47
N PHE A 7 -7.40 4.84 -6.77
CA PHE A 7 -6.42 3.97 -7.42
C PHE A 7 -5.28 4.72 -8.13
N LEU A 8 -5.20 6.04 -7.99
CA LEU A 8 -4.10 6.80 -8.56
C LEU A 8 -2.88 6.84 -7.65
N ALA A 9 -1.71 6.83 -8.28
CA ALA A 9 -0.45 7.11 -7.64
C ALA A 9 -0.42 8.54 -7.09
N VAL A 10 0.13 8.72 -5.89
CA VAL A 10 0.28 10.02 -5.24
C VAL A 10 1.76 10.35 -5.12
N PRO A 11 2.29 11.26 -5.96
CA PRO A 11 3.66 11.73 -5.84
C PRO A 11 3.77 12.86 -4.81
N SER A 12 4.85 12.85 -4.05
CA SER A 12 5.33 13.95 -3.23
C SER A 12 6.70 14.38 -3.75
N GLY A 13 6.75 15.58 -4.35
CA GLY A 13 7.97 16.11 -4.96
C GLY A 13 9.01 16.58 -3.94
N ASP A 14 8.58 17.08 -2.78
CA ASP A 14 9.47 17.33 -1.66
C ASP A 14 8.74 17.11 -0.34
N VAL A 15 9.13 16.09 0.43
CA VAL A 15 8.57 15.77 1.76
C VAL A 15 8.67 16.98 2.71
N ALA A 16 9.66 17.86 2.53
CA ALA A 16 9.80 19.08 3.32
C ALA A 16 8.81 20.19 2.94
N ALA A 17 8.22 20.15 1.76
CA ALA A 17 7.31 21.19 1.26
C ALA A 17 5.89 20.69 1.02
N ASP A 18 5.66 19.38 1.09
CA ASP A 18 4.37 18.76 0.80
C ASP A 18 3.44 18.81 2.02
N PRO A 19 2.26 19.46 1.91
CA PRO A 19 1.30 19.58 2.99
C PRO A 19 0.83 18.24 3.57
N VAL A 20 0.92 17.14 2.82
CA VAL A 20 0.53 15.81 3.33
C VAL A 20 1.38 15.36 4.53
N PHE A 21 2.59 15.91 4.65
CA PHE A 21 3.53 15.57 5.72
C PHE A 21 3.61 16.65 6.81
N ASP A 22 2.94 17.79 6.67
CA ASP A 22 3.05 18.91 7.61
C ASP A 22 2.65 18.54 9.04
N GLY A 23 3.54 18.80 10.00
CA GLY A 23 3.32 18.52 11.42
C GLY A 23 3.23 17.03 11.78
N THR A 24 3.58 16.13 10.86
CA THR A 24 3.53 14.68 11.10
C THR A 24 4.88 14.14 11.59
N ALA A 25 4.86 13.18 12.51
CA ALA A 25 6.07 12.45 12.91
C ALA A 25 6.73 11.70 11.73
N THR A 26 5.94 11.33 10.73
CA THR A 26 6.43 10.72 9.48
C THR A 26 7.37 11.65 8.74
N ARG A 27 7.07 12.96 8.69
CA ARG A 27 7.95 13.96 8.07
C ARG A 27 9.31 14.00 8.73
N ASP A 28 9.34 14.09 10.05
CA ASP A 28 10.59 14.17 10.82
C ASP A 28 11.43 12.90 10.62
N LEU A 29 10.78 11.74 10.61
CA LEU A 29 11.44 10.45 10.33
C LEU A 29 12.03 10.39 8.92
N LEU A 30 11.24 10.76 7.90
CA LEU A 30 11.68 10.72 6.51
C LEU A 30 12.83 11.70 6.27
N LEU A 31 12.71 12.94 6.75
CA LEU A 31 13.75 13.95 6.62
C LEU A 31 15.01 13.57 7.42
N GLY A 32 14.84 12.99 8.62
CA GLY A 32 15.94 12.47 9.42
C GLY A 32 16.69 11.32 8.75
N ALA A 33 16.00 10.51 7.95
CA ALA A 33 16.59 9.47 7.10
C ALA A 33 17.11 10.00 5.76
N GLY A 34 17.05 11.31 5.51
CA GLY A 34 17.50 11.93 4.26
C GLY A 34 16.53 11.76 3.09
N MET A 35 15.33 11.22 3.30
CA MET A 35 14.32 11.04 2.26
C MET A 35 13.63 12.36 1.95
N ARG A 36 13.54 12.69 0.66
CA ARG A 36 13.06 13.98 0.16
C ARG A 36 11.93 13.88 -0.82
N ALA A 37 11.73 12.77 -1.53
CA ALA A 37 10.56 12.58 -2.37
C ALA A 37 9.93 11.22 -2.10
N ALA A 38 8.63 11.11 -2.35
CA ALA A 38 7.88 9.88 -2.16
C ALA A 38 6.94 9.62 -3.34
N LEU A 39 6.69 8.36 -3.65
CA LEU A 39 5.65 7.92 -4.57
C LEU A 39 4.84 6.83 -3.87
N SER A 40 3.59 7.14 -3.53
CA SER A 40 2.67 6.20 -2.91
C SER A 40 1.76 5.58 -3.95
N LEU A 41 1.69 4.25 -3.94
CA LEU A 41 0.99 3.44 -4.92
C LEU A 41 0.01 2.50 -4.23
N PRO A 42 -1.27 2.52 -4.61
CA PRO A 42 -2.23 1.57 -4.07
C PRO A 42 -1.87 0.15 -4.50
N LEU A 43 -2.17 -0.82 -3.65
CA LEU A 43 -2.12 -2.26 -3.94
C LEU A 43 -3.55 -2.71 -4.29
N PRO A 44 -3.92 -2.70 -5.59
CA PRO A 44 -5.29 -2.98 -5.99
C PRO A 44 -5.63 -4.47 -5.83
N ALA A 45 -6.89 -4.72 -5.50
CA ALA A 45 -7.50 -6.03 -5.36
C ALA A 45 -8.85 -6.06 -6.12
N PRO A 46 -9.50 -7.24 -6.24
CA PRO A 46 -10.84 -7.35 -6.81
C PRO A 46 -11.84 -6.33 -6.25
N HIS A 47 -12.90 -6.06 -7.02
CA HIS A 47 -14.02 -5.20 -6.59
C HIS A 47 -13.61 -3.78 -6.18
N GLU A 48 -12.60 -3.21 -6.85
CA GLU A 48 -12.13 -1.85 -6.55
C GLU A 48 -11.74 -1.70 -5.07
N GLN A 49 -11.01 -2.69 -4.55
CA GLN A 49 -10.46 -2.65 -3.20
C GLN A 49 -8.98 -2.30 -3.21
N CYS A 50 -8.52 -1.70 -2.11
CA CYS A 50 -7.12 -1.38 -1.88
C CYS A 50 -6.66 -2.14 -0.63
N GLU A 51 -5.75 -3.10 -0.80
CA GLU A 51 -5.28 -3.97 0.29
C GLU A 51 -4.16 -3.32 1.11
N GLY A 52 -3.57 -2.24 0.59
CA GLY A 52 -2.49 -1.49 1.20
C GLY A 52 -1.86 -0.47 0.24
N VAL A 53 -0.75 0.13 0.67
CA VAL A 53 0.00 1.12 -0.12
C VAL A 53 1.48 0.74 -0.12
N LEU A 54 2.09 0.76 -1.30
CA LEU A 54 3.54 0.71 -1.47
C LEU A 54 4.05 2.14 -1.64
N THR A 55 4.96 2.58 -0.76
CA THR A 55 5.61 3.88 -0.89
C THR A 55 7.07 3.68 -1.27
N VAL A 56 7.48 4.30 -2.38
CA VAL A 56 8.89 4.39 -2.76
C VAL A 56 9.43 5.74 -2.34
N LEU A 57 10.59 5.74 -1.69
CA LEU A 57 11.24 6.93 -1.13
C LEU A 57 12.52 7.23 -1.89
N HIS A 58 12.81 8.51 -2.06
CA HIS A 58 14.00 8.98 -2.75
C HIS A 58 14.67 10.10 -1.95
N GLU A 59 16.00 10.10 -1.90
CA GLU A 59 16.80 11.14 -1.23
C GLU A 59 16.80 12.48 -1.96
N ARG A 60 16.41 12.49 -3.24
CA ARG A 60 16.44 13.68 -4.09
C ARG A 60 15.05 14.27 -4.23
N PRO A 61 14.85 15.57 -3.92
CA PRO A 61 13.60 16.25 -4.21
C PRO A 61 13.37 16.31 -5.73
N GLY A 62 12.10 16.30 -6.12
CA GLY A 62 11.63 16.28 -7.50
C GLY A 62 11.85 14.94 -8.22
N HIS A 63 12.38 13.91 -7.55
CA HIS A 63 12.60 12.63 -8.20
C HIS A 63 11.27 11.97 -8.55
N GLN A 64 11.14 11.56 -9.81
CA GLN A 64 9.98 10.85 -10.34
C GLN A 64 10.42 9.53 -10.96
N LEU A 65 9.75 8.46 -10.57
CA LEU A 65 9.83 7.18 -11.25
C LEU A 65 9.06 7.26 -12.57
N THR A 66 9.77 7.10 -13.69
CA THR A 66 9.20 7.20 -15.03
C THR A 66 9.51 5.98 -15.88
N GLY A 67 8.74 5.81 -16.96
CA GLY A 67 8.98 4.82 -17.99
C GLY A 67 9.03 3.37 -17.44
N PRO A 68 10.00 2.54 -17.90
CA PRO A 68 10.01 1.11 -17.59
C PRO A 68 10.06 0.78 -16.10
N ALA A 69 10.66 1.65 -15.28
CA ALA A 69 10.70 1.45 -13.84
C ALA A 69 9.32 1.63 -13.20
N ARG A 70 8.54 2.62 -13.67
CA ARG A 70 7.16 2.85 -13.25
C ARG A 70 6.27 1.66 -13.62
N ASP A 71 6.40 1.16 -14.84
CA ASP A 71 5.58 0.04 -15.34
C ASP A 71 5.80 -1.25 -14.53
N ARG A 72 7.07 -1.54 -14.19
CA ARG A 72 7.43 -2.68 -13.33
C ARG A 72 6.85 -2.52 -11.93
N LEU A 73 6.87 -1.31 -11.40
CA LEU A 73 6.33 -1.02 -10.08
C LEU A 73 4.79 -1.18 -10.08
N ASP A 74 4.11 -0.76 -11.14
CA ASP A 74 2.67 -0.98 -11.29
C ASP A 74 2.30 -2.46 -11.49
N ALA A 75 3.15 -3.24 -12.16
CA ALA A 75 2.97 -4.69 -12.21
C ALA A 75 3.14 -5.32 -10.82
N LEU A 76 4.17 -4.90 -10.08
CA LEU A 76 4.44 -5.39 -8.73
C LEU A 76 3.29 -5.07 -7.77
N THR A 77 2.74 -3.84 -7.80
CA THR A 77 1.64 -3.46 -6.91
C THR A 77 0.37 -4.26 -7.17
N ARG A 78 0.06 -4.57 -8.44
CA ARG A 78 -1.04 -5.48 -8.80
C ARG A 78 -0.82 -6.90 -8.29
N SER A 79 0.37 -7.46 -8.51
CA SER A 79 0.69 -8.80 -8.02
C SER A 79 0.66 -8.89 -6.50
N ALA A 80 1.19 -7.88 -5.81
CA ALA A 80 1.18 -7.81 -4.35
C ALA A 80 -0.24 -7.64 -3.78
N GLY A 81 -1.05 -6.77 -4.39
CA GLY A 81 -2.45 -6.58 -3.99
C GLY A 81 -3.28 -7.85 -4.14
N TRP A 82 -3.14 -8.55 -5.28
CA TRP A 82 -3.77 -9.84 -5.48
C TRP A 82 -3.33 -10.88 -4.45
N TRP A 83 -2.02 -10.99 -4.21
CA TRP A 83 -1.49 -11.94 -3.23
C TRP A 83 -1.98 -11.64 -1.81
N LEU A 84 -2.02 -10.38 -1.39
CA LEU A 84 -2.53 -9.98 -0.07
C LEU A 84 -4.01 -10.32 0.08
N HIS A 85 -4.80 -10.07 -0.96
CA HIS A 85 -6.22 -10.39 -0.99
C HIS A 85 -6.45 -11.89 -0.80
N THR A 86 -5.86 -12.72 -1.67
CA THR A 86 -5.99 -14.18 -1.58
C THR A 86 -5.48 -14.71 -0.25
N HIS A 87 -4.36 -14.19 0.26
CA HIS A 87 -3.82 -14.63 1.54
C HIS A 87 -4.76 -14.31 2.71
N ARG A 88 -5.44 -13.16 2.71
CA ARG A 88 -6.42 -12.81 3.74
C ARG A 88 -7.62 -13.74 3.68
N GLU A 89 -8.17 -13.96 2.49
CA GLU A 89 -9.30 -14.88 2.30
C GLU A 89 -8.97 -16.30 2.75
N ASP A 90 -7.82 -16.83 2.32
CA ASP A 90 -7.36 -18.17 2.70
C ASP A 90 -7.18 -18.32 4.21
N ARG A 91 -6.63 -17.29 4.88
CA ARG A 91 -6.47 -17.33 6.35
C ARG A 91 -7.80 -17.29 7.09
N VAL A 92 -8.78 -16.53 6.60
CA VAL A 92 -10.12 -16.50 7.18
C VAL A 92 -10.80 -17.85 7.01
N LEU A 93 -10.76 -18.43 5.81
CA LEU A 93 -11.31 -19.76 5.55
C LEU A 93 -10.65 -20.84 6.42
N ALA A 94 -9.32 -20.80 6.54
CA ALA A 94 -8.59 -21.70 7.42
C ALA A 94 -8.99 -21.55 8.89
N ALA A 95 -9.15 -20.31 9.38
CA ALA A 95 -9.58 -20.04 10.75
C ALA A 95 -11.03 -20.52 11.01
N LEU A 96 -11.94 -20.34 10.05
CA LEU A 96 -13.32 -20.82 10.14
C LEU A 96 -13.40 -22.34 10.13
N ALA A 97 -12.63 -23.00 9.28
CA ALA A 97 -12.54 -24.46 9.25
C ALA A 97 -12.00 -25.01 10.58
N ASP A 98 -11.01 -24.35 11.17
CA ASP A 98 -10.47 -24.72 12.47
C ASP A 98 -11.48 -24.52 13.62
N LEU A 99 -12.20 -23.39 13.63
CA LEU A 99 -13.28 -23.13 14.58
C LEU A 99 -14.38 -24.19 14.49
N HIS A 100 -14.78 -24.57 13.27
CA HIS A 100 -15.78 -25.61 13.05
C HIS A 100 -15.34 -26.96 13.62
N ARG A 101 -14.10 -27.40 13.35
CA ARG A 101 -13.55 -28.64 13.90
C ARG A 101 -13.56 -28.65 15.43
N ARG A 102 -13.16 -27.53 16.05
CA ARG A 102 -13.18 -27.38 17.52
C ARG A 102 -14.60 -27.41 18.09
N GLY A 103 -15.55 -26.78 17.41
CA GLY A 103 -16.97 -26.80 17.80
C GLY A 103 -17.55 -28.21 17.78
N VAL A 104 -17.33 -28.96 16.69
CA VAL A 104 -17.80 -30.35 16.56
C VAL A 104 -17.20 -31.25 17.64
N ALA A 105 -15.89 -31.11 17.91
CA ALA A 105 -15.21 -31.87 18.95
C ALA A 105 -15.67 -31.52 20.38
N ALA A 106 -16.13 -30.29 20.62
CA ALA A 106 -16.62 -29.87 21.94
C ALA A 106 -18.06 -30.33 22.23
N THR A 107 -18.81 -30.71 21.20
CA THR A 107 -20.18 -31.23 21.31
C THR A 107 -20.27 -32.76 21.29
N ALA A 108 -19.14 -33.44 21.11
CA ALA A 108 -19.00 -34.89 21.15
C ALA A 108 -18.57 -35.36 22.54
#